data_AF-A0ABD3FLD3-F1
#
_entry.id   AF-A0ABD3FLD3-F1
#
_cell.length_a   1.000
_cell.length_b   1.000
_cell.length_c   1.000
_cell.angle_alpha   90.00
_cell.angle_beta   90.00
_cell.angle_gamma   90.00
#
_symmetry.space_group_name_H-M   'P 1'
#
loop_
_entity.id
_entity.type
_entity.pdbx_description
1 polymer ?
#
loop_
_entity_poly.entity_id
_entity_poly.type
_entity_poly.pdbx_seq_one_letter_code
_entity_poly.pdbx_strand_id
1 'polypeptide(L)'
;MNDVFDAETGERLELFAPARVESKPCKAAHPIDAQPSSPTRPAHRETQSQRVLGDSVAWERRQVAKVAQADNSFRESLAGIRQALQRHGLSESERLSLTAELLEKTKQGYAQQIQTLVVEELAREMDREVAMRLEITPLGRERMQRRHDKDRAFHREQIARIREDCEMALTAAAAKNNLLR
;
A
#
# COMPACT_ATOMS: atom_id res chain seq x y z
N MET A 1 13.59 0.51 -27.85
CA MET A 1 12.84 -0.54 -27.14
C MET A 1 13.55 -0.69 -25.81
N ASN A 2 12.91 -0.26 -24.73
CA ASN A 2 13.46 -0.38 -23.39
C ASN A 2 12.91 -1.68 -22.81
N ASP A 3 13.71 -2.73 -22.85
CA ASP A 3 13.37 -3.99 -22.20
C ASP A 3 13.52 -3.75 -20.70
N VAL A 4 12.39 -3.75 -19.98
CA VAL A 4 12.35 -3.58 -18.53
C VAL A 4 12.29 -4.96 -17.90
N PHE A 5 13.16 -5.20 -16.93
CA PHE A 5 13.26 -6.46 -16.23
C PHE A 5 12.83 -6.27 -14.77
N ASP A 6 12.21 -7.30 -14.21
CA ASP A 6 11.87 -7.35 -12.79
C ASP A 6 13.16 -7.41 -11.96
N ALA A 7 13.27 -6.53 -10.96
CA ALA A 7 14.49 -6.39 -10.16
C ALA A 7 14.68 -7.50 -9.12
N GLU A 8 13.63 -8.24 -8.75
CA GLU A 8 13.70 -9.35 -7.80
C GLU A 8 13.82 -10.71 -8.50
N THR A 9 13.22 -10.88 -9.69
CA THR A 9 13.20 -12.18 -10.39
C THR A 9 14.08 -12.23 -11.64
N GLY A 10 14.48 -11.08 -12.20
CA GLY A 10 15.26 -11.01 -13.44
C GLY A 10 14.48 -11.37 -14.70
N GLU A 11 13.17 -11.60 -14.60
CA GLU A 11 12.32 -11.93 -15.75
C GLU A 11 12.00 -10.68 -16.58
N ARG A 12 11.87 -10.86 -17.91
CA ARG A 12 11.57 -9.75 -18.83
C ARG A 12 10.10 -9.38 -18.73
N LEU A 13 9.82 -8.14 -18.34
CA LEU A 13 8.46 -7.63 -18.26
C LEU A 13 7.98 -7.23 -19.66
N GLU A 14 7.05 -7.99 -20.22
CA GLU A 14 6.35 -7.63 -21.45
C GLU A 14 5.41 -6.46 -21.17
N LEU A 15 5.92 -5.24 -21.35
CA LEU A 15 5.13 -4.02 -21.31
C LEU A 15 4.14 -4.03 -22.49
N PHE A 16 2.87 -4.27 -22.20
CA PHE A 16 1.78 -4.00 -23.12
C PHE A 16 1.69 -2.50 -23.40
N ALA A 17 2.46 -2.04 -24.38
CA ALA A 17 2.25 -0.73 -24.97
C ALA A 17 0.92 -0.74 -25.74
N PRO A 18 0.01 0.23 -25.52
CA PRO A 18 -1.13 0.39 -26.40
C PRO A 18 -0.58 0.75 -27.78
N ALA A 19 -0.79 -0.16 -28.75
CA ALA A 19 -0.47 0.09 -30.15
C ALA A 19 -1.16 1.38 -30.57
N ARG A 20 -0.35 2.39 -30.89
CA ARG A 20 -0.78 3.62 -31.54
C ARG A 20 -1.37 3.20 -32.89
N VAL A 21 -2.69 3.12 -32.97
CA VAL A 21 -3.40 2.86 -34.22
C VAL A 21 -3.15 4.08 -35.11
N GLU A 22 -2.20 3.95 -36.03
CA GLU A 22 -2.04 4.88 -37.14
C GLU A 22 -3.31 4.79 -37.99
N SER A 23 -4.13 5.83 -37.91
CA SER A 23 -5.27 6.05 -38.77
C SER A 23 -4.79 6.26 -40.21
N LYS A 24 -4.81 5.19 -41.03
CA LYS A 24 -4.76 5.32 -42.48
C LYS A 24 -6.07 5.96 -42.97
N PRO A 25 -6.02 7.06 -43.75
CA PRO A 25 -7.22 7.62 -44.36
C PRO A 25 -7.60 6.78 -45.58
N CYS A 26 -8.68 6.00 -45.47
CA CYS A 26 -9.29 5.34 -46.62
C CYS A 26 -10.17 6.33 -47.38
N LYS A 27 -9.75 6.66 -48.61
CA LYS A 27 -10.55 7.37 -49.62
C LYS A 27 -11.83 6.58 -49.93
N ALA A 28 -12.91 7.34 -50.10
CA ALA A 28 -14.21 6.86 -50.54
C ALA A 28 -14.29 6.67 -52.07
N ALA A 29 -15.37 5.98 -52.47
CA ALA A 29 -15.91 5.72 -53.82
C ALA A 29 -15.32 4.47 -54.51
N HIS A 30 -16.10 3.45 -54.92
CA HIS A 30 -17.41 3.47 -55.60
C HIS A 30 -18.27 2.20 -55.35
N PRO A 31 -19.58 2.22 -55.73
CA PRO A 31 -20.59 1.22 -55.38
C PRO A 31 -20.72 0.12 -56.45
N ILE A 32 -20.83 -1.15 -56.06
CA ILE A 32 -21.25 -2.23 -56.96
C ILE A 32 -22.13 -3.23 -56.19
N ASP A 33 -23.39 -3.24 -56.61
CA ASP A 33 -24.38 -4.31 -56.69
C ASP A 33 -24.63 -5.27 -55.51
N ALA A 34 -25.89 -5.22 -55.08
CA ALA A 34 -26.54 -6.27 -54.32
C ALA A 34 -26.62 -7.56 -55.14
N GLN A 35 -26.05 -8.65 -54.61
CA GLN A 35 -26.69 -9.95 -54.70
C GLN A 35 -26.60 -10.72 -53.37
N PRO A 36 -27.69 -11.38 -52.94
CA PRO A 36 -27.74 -12.12 -51.70
C PRO A 36 -27.20 -13.53 -51.92
N SER A 37 -26.14 -13.89 -51.21
CA SER A 37 -25.83 -15.31 -51.00
C SER A 37 -25.39 -15.50 -49.55
N SER A 38 -26.33 -16.04 -48.79
CA SER A 38 -26.06 -16.69 -47.52
C SER A 38 -24.97 -17.74 -47.71
N PRO A 39 -24.00 -17.78 -46.80
CA PRO A 39 -23.74 -19.04 -46.15
C PRO A 39 -24.15 -18.89 -44.70
N THR A 40 -25.25 -19.55 -44.37
CA THR A 40 -25.58 -20.03 -43.03
C THR A 40 -24.44 -20.93 -42.57
N ARG A 41 -23.31 -20.35 -42.18
CA ARG A 41 -22.38 -21.02 -41.27
C ARG A 41 -23.07 -20.93 -39.91
N PRO A 42 -23.45 -22.05 -39.28
CA PRO A 42 -23.86 -21.99 -37.89
C PRO A 42 -22.68 -21.38 -37.15
N ALA A 43 -22.86 -20.18 -36.59
CA ALA A 43 -21.95 -19.70 -35.56
C ALA A 43 -21.83 -20.86 -34.57
N HIS A 44 -20.61 -21.40 -34.40
CA HIS A 44 -20.39 -22.58 -33.56
C HIS A 44 -21.02 -22.30 -32.20
N ARG A 45 -22.20 -22.92 -31.96
CA ARG A 45 -22.99 -22.67 -30.76
C ARG A 45 -22.21 -23.03 -29.49
N GLU A 46 -21.23 -23.90 -29.66
CA GLU A 46 -20.29 -24.39 -28.66
C GLU A 46 -19.26 -23.33 -28.22
N THR A 47 -18.91 -22.37 -29.07
CA THR A 47 -17.99 -21.27 -28.74
C THR A 47 -18.69 -19.92 -28.58
N GLN A 48 -20.00 -19.86 -28.84
CA GLN A 48 -20.80 -18.67 -28.61
C GLN A 48 -21.08 -18.49 -27.11
N SER A 49 -20.71 -17.34 -26.57
CA SER A 49 -21.04 -16.95 -25.20
C SER A 49 -22.56 -16.99 -25.02
N GLN A 50 -23.05 -17.87 -24.15
CA GLN A 50 -24.47 -17.94 -23.76
C GLN A 50 -24.90 -16.80 -22.83
N ARG A 51 -23.98 -15.89 -22.48
CA ARG A 51 -24.26 -14.77 -21.59
C ARG A 51 -25.21 -13.79 -22.24
N VAL A 52 -26.21 -13.36 -21.48
CA VAL A 52 -27.15 -12.34 -21.90
C VAL A 52 -26.43 -10.99 -21.84
N LEU A 53 -26.68 -10.11 -22.82
CA LEU A 53 -26.23 -8.72 -22.79
C LEU A 53 -26.72 -8.08 -21.47
N GLY A 54 -25.77 -7.67 -20.61
CA GLY A 54 -26.05 -7.13 -19.27
C GLY A 54 -25.68 -8.05 -18.10
N ASP A 55 -25.25 -9.28 -18.37
CA ASP A 55 -24.66 -10.15 -17.35
C ASP A 55 -23.33 -9.55 -16.87
N SER A 56 -23.37 -8.85 -15.73
CA SER A 56 -22.16 -8.31 -15.11
C SER A 56 -21.16 -9.43 -14.85
N VAL A 57 -19.98 -9.30 -15.45
CA VAL A 57 -18.96 -10.33 -15.40
C VAL A 57 -18.46 -10.42 -13.95
N ALA A 58 -18.22 -11.62 -13.42
CA ALA A 58 -17.70 -11.78 -12.06
C ALA A 58 -16.38 -11.01 -11.83
N TRP A 59 -15.63 -10.72 -12.90
CA TRP A 59 -14.49 -9.82 -12.88
C TRP A 59 -14.89 -8.35 -12.67
N GLU A 60 -15.91 -7.86 -13.38
CA GLU A 60 -16.43 -6.49 -13.25
C GLU A 60 -16.96 -6.23 -11.84
N ARG A 61 -17.75 -7.16 -11.28
CA ARG A 61 -18.21 -7.06 -9.87
C ARG A 61 -17.05 -7.01 -8.89
N ARG A 62 -16.02 -7.85 -9.11
CA ARG A 62 -14.80 -7.84 -8.30
C ARG A 62 -14.04 -6.52 -8.44
N GLN A 63 -14.01 -5.92 -9.62
CA GLN A 63 -13.33 -4.67 -9.85
C GLN A 63 -14.06 -3.50 -9.19
N VAL A 64 -15.39 -3.43 -9.31
CA VAL A 64 -16.21 -2.44 -8.61
C VAL A 64 -16.04 -2.56 -7.10
N ALA A 65 -16.05 -3.79 -6.56
CA ALA A 65 -15.82 -4.02 -5.14
C ALA A 65 -14.42 -3.56 -4.69
N LYS A 66 -13.38 -3.83 -5.48
CA LYS A 66 -12.01 -3.35 -5.20
C LYS A 66 -11.91 -1.84 -5.18
N VAL A 67 -12.53 -1.15 -6.14
CA VAL A 67 -12.54 0.32 -6.19
C VAL A 67 -13.27 0.89 -4.98
N ALA A 68 -14.46 0.35 -4.64
CA ALA A 68 -15.21 0.78 -3.47
C ALA A 68 -14.42 0.54 -2.17
N GLN A 69 -13.74 -0.60 -2.06
CA GLN A 69 -12.87 -0.90 -0.91
C GLN A 69 -11.68 0.05 -0.84
N ALA A 70 -11.04 0.35 -1.98
CA ALA A 70 -9.93 1.30 -2.04
C ALA A 70 -10.39 2.71 -1.61
N ASP A 71 -11.54 3.18 -2.10
CA ASP A 71 -12.11 4.47 -1.72
C ASP A 71 -12.42 4.53 -0.22
N ASN A 72 -13.00 3.47 0.35
CA ASN A 72 -13.26 3.39 1.78
C ASN A 72 -11.97 3.39 2.59
N SER A 73 -10.98 2.60 2.19
CA SER A 73 -9.67 2.56 2.85
C SER A 73 -8.95 3.90 2.77
N PHE A 74 -9.08 4.63 1.66
CA PHE A 74 -8.51 5.95 1.51
C PHE A 74 -9.22 6.94 2.43
N ARG A 75 -10.55 6.93 2.50
CA ARG A 75 -11.33 7.79 3.42
C ARG A 75 -10.94 7.56 4.87
N GLU A 76 -10.71 6.31 5.25
CA GLU A 76 -10.25 5.93 6.59
C GLU A 76 -8.74 6.19 6.80
N SER A 77 -7.95 6.38 5.76
CA SER A 77 -6.52 6.68 5.93
C SER A 77 -6.31 8.05 6.58
N LEU A 78 -5.12 8.25 7.18
CA LEU A 78 -4.71 9.57 7.68
C LEU A 78 -4.83 10.68 6.62
N ALA A 79 -4.54 10.35 5.35
CA ALA A 79 -4.66 11.29 4.24
C ALA A 79 -6.12 11.63 3.94
N GLY A 80 -7.01 10.64 3.94
CA GLY A 80 -8.45 10.83 3.74
C GLY A 80 -9.09 11.65 4.84
N ILE A 81 -8.74 11.40 6.10
CA ILE A 81 -9.23 12.19 7.24
C ILE A 81 -8.74 13.64 7.14
N ARG A 82 -7.46 13.87 6.78
CA ARG A 82 -6.93 15.22 6.53
C ARG A 82 -7.68 15.93 5.40
N GLN A 83 -7.98 15.23 4.31
CA GLN A 83 -8.76 15.79 3.22
C GLN A 83 -10.20 16.08 3.64
N ALA A 84 -10.81 15.21 4.45
CA ALA A 84 -12.15 15.43 4.99
C ALA A 84 -12.18 16.70 5.86
N LEU A 85 -11.20 16.90 6.73
CA LEU A 85 -11.06 18.10 7.58
C LEU A 85 -10.90 19.41 6.80
N GLN A 86 -10.42 19.35 5.54
CA GLN A 86 -10.32 20.51 4.67
C GLN A 86 -11.65 20.92 4.03
N ARG A 87 -12.70 20.08 4.10
CA ARG A 87 -14.01 20.39 3.52
C ARG A 87 -14.64 21.58 4.24
N HIS A 88 -15.13 22.53 3.45
CA HIS A 88 -15.94 23.64 3.95
C HIS A 88 -17.35 23.14 4.28
N GLY A 89 -17.92 23.60 5.39
CA GLY A 89 -19.29 23.24 5.81
C GLY A 89 -19.41 22.06 6.77
N LEU A 90 -18.29 21.53 7.30
CA LEU A 90 -18.35 20.58 8.41
C LEU A 90 -18.97 21.23 9.65
N SER A 91 -19.87 20.51 10.31
CA SER A 91 -20.33 20.87 11.65
C SER A 91 -19.19 20.79 12.67
N GLU A 92 -19.31 21.49 13.80
CA GLU A 92 -18.30 21.42 14.87
C GLU A 92 -18.12 20.00 15.40
N SER A 93 -19.21 19.25 15.58
CA SER A 93 -19.17 17.87 16.06
C SER A 93 -18.45 16.94 15.08
N GLU A 94 -18.70 17.06 13.77
CA GLU A 94 -17.99 16.28 12.74
C GLU A 94 -16.50 16.64 12.69
N ARG A 95 -16.19 17.93 12.79
CA ARG A 95 -14.79 18.40 12.82
C ARG A 95 -14.05 17.85 14.03
N LEU A 96 -14.66 17.87 15.22
CA LEU A 96 -14.10 17.29 16.43
C LEU A 96 -13.92 15.77 16.30
N SER A 97 -14.94 15.07 15.78
CA SER A 97 -14.87 13.62 15.54
C SER A 97 -13.72 13.24 14.60
N LEU A 98 -13.59 13.91 13.46
CA LEU A 98 -12.51 13.68 12.50
C LEU A 98 -11.13 14.01 13.08
N THR A 99 -11.06 15.04 13.93
CA THR A 99 -9.80 15.43 14.60
C THR A 99 -9.39 14.40 15.64
N ALA A 100 -10.34 13.87 16.42
CA ALA A 100 -10.09 12.78 17.36
C ALA A 100 -9.64 11.51 16.62
N GLU A 101 -10.31 11.16 15.52
CA GLU A 101 -9.93 10.00 14.69
C GLU A 101 -8.53 10.16 14.10
N LEU A 102 -8.17 11.36 13.63
CA LEU A 102 -6.83 11.67 13.14
C LEU A 102 -5.76 11.43 14.21
N LEU A 103 -6.00 11.89 15.45
CA LEU A 103 -5.07 11.71 16.55
C LEU A 103 -4.95 10.26 16.99
N GLU A 104 -6.05 9.53 17.10
CA GLU A 104 -6.01 8.11 17.46
C GLU A 104 -5.28 7.29 16.40
N LYS A 105 -5.50 7.53 15.10
CA LYS A 105 -4.72 6.83 14.05
C LYS A 105 -3.26 7.22 14.05
N THR A 106 -2.93 8.48 14.33
CA THR A 106 -1.53 8.92 14.46
C THR A 106 -0.84 8.23 15.64
N LYS A 107 -1.52 8.16 16.79
CA LYS A 107 -1.06 7.46 18.00
C LYS A 107 -0.87 5.96 17.75
N GLN A 108 -1.81 5.31 17.06
CA GLN A 108 -1.67 3.91 16.66
C GLN A 108 -0.45 3.71 15.75
N GLY A 109 -0.22 4.60 14.78
CA GLY A 109 0.95 4.56 13.91
C GLY A 109 2.27 4.68 14.69
N TYR A 110 2.35 5.61 15.65
CA TYR A 110 3.52 5.73 16.53
C TYR A 110 3.71 4.49 17.42
N ALA A 111 2.63 3.95 17.99
CA ALA A 111 2.70 2.72 18.78
C ALA A 111 3.24 1.55 17.95
N GLN A 112 2.77 1.39 16.71
CA GLN A 112 3.28 0.39 15.77
C GLN A 112 4.75 0.61 15.43
N GLN A 113 5.17 1.85 15.17
CA GLN A 113 6.57 2.18 14.91
C GLN A 113 7.47 1.79 16.09
N ILE A 114 7.07 2.14 17.31
CA ILE A 114 7.80 1.77 18.53
C ILE A 114 7.83 0.26 18.71
N GLN A 115 6.71 -0.42 18.47
CA GLN A 115 6.63 -1.87 18.56
C GLN A 115 7.58 -2.56 17.58
N THR A 116 7.64 -2.10 16.33
CA THR A 116 8.58 -2.62 15.33
C THR A 116 10.02 -2.49 15.80
N LEU A 117 10.42 -1.33 16.31
CA LEU A 117 11.78 -1.12 16.82
C LEU A 117 12.11 -2.03 18.00
N VAL A 118 11.15 -2.26 18.91
CA VAL A 118 11.32 -3.19 20.03
C VAL A 118 11.45 -4.63 19.54
N VAL A 119 10.63 -5.05 18.58
CA VAL A 119 10.69 -6.39 18.00
C VAL A 119 12.02 -6.63 17.27
N GLU A 120 12.49 -5.64 16.51
CA GLU A 120 13.82 -5.70 15.89
C GLU A 120 14.94 -5.84 16.94
N GLU A 121 14.84 -5.11 18.05
CA GLU A 121 15.85 -5.21 19.11
C GLU A 121 15.81 -6.55 19.84
N LEU A 122 14.63 -7.17 19.98
CA LEU A 122 14.50 -8.54 20.49
C LEU A 122 15.13 -9.57 19.54
N ALA A 123 14.98 -9.39 18.22
CA ALA A 123 15.66 -10.24 17.23
C ALA A 123 17.18 -10.11 17.33
N ARG A 124 17.71 -8.88 17.43
CA ARG A 124 19.14 -8.65 17.67
C ARG A 124 19.62 -9.29 18.97
N GLU A 125 18.81 -9.26 20.03
CA GLU A 125 19.18 -9.89 21.31
C GLU A 125 19.26 -11.42 21.20
N MET A 126 18.36 -12.06 20.43
CA MET A 126 18.48 -13.48 20.13
C MET A 126 19.78 -13.80 19.38
N ASP A 127 20.13 -13.01 18.36
CA ASP A 127 21.38 -13.21 17.60
C ASP A 127 22.62 -13.06 18.49
N ARG A 128 22.61 -12.06 19.39
CA ARG A 128 23.68 -11.84 20.38
C ARG A 128 23.80 -13.01 21.35
N GLU A 129 22.69 -13.57 21.81
CA GLU A 129 22.70 -14.73 22.69
C GLU A 129 23.28 -15.96 21.99
N VAL A 130 22.88 -16.20 20.73
CA VAL A 130 23.44 -17.27 19.91
C VAL A 130 24.95 -17.07 19.75
N ALA A 131 25.41 -15.86 19.41
CA ALA A 131 26.84 -15.55 19.28
C ALA A 131 27.61 -15.79 20.58
N MET A 132 27.05 -15.39 21.73
CA MET A 132 27.66 -15.59 23.04
C MET A 132 27.78 -17.08 23.42
N ARG A 133 26.80 -17.91 23.03
CA ARG A 133 26.82 -19.36 23.27
C ARG A 133 27.82 -20.08 22.35
N LEU A 134 28.03 -19.57 21.13
CA LEU A 134 28.99 -20.12 20.18
C LEU A 134 30.43 -19.75 20.50
N GLU A 135 30.66 -18.62 21.19
CA GLU A 135 32.01 -18.19 21.56
C GLU A 135 32.60 -19.10 22.65
N ILE A 136 33.65 -19.83 22.30
CA ILE A 136 34.29 -20.83 23.17
C ILE A 136 35.20 -20.17 24.20
N THR A 137 35.91 -19.09 23.80
CA THR A 137 36.95 -18.51 24.64
C THR A 137 36.38 -17.55 25.69
N PRO A 138 36.83 -17.60 26.96
CA PRO A 138 36.31 -16.69 27.99
C PRO A 138 36.65 -15.23 27.68
N LEU A 139 37.87 -14.97 27.18
CA LEU A 139 38.30 -13.63 26.75
C LEU A 139 37.49 -13.14 25.54
N GLY A 140 37.13 -14.03 24.61
CA GLY A 140 36.23 -13.73 23.49
C GLY A 140 34.84 -13.33 23.98
N ARG A 141 34.26 -14.11 24.89
CA ARG A 141 32.95 -13.82 25.51
C ARG A 141 32.95 -12.46 26.21
N GLU A 142 33.98 -12.13 26.98
CA GLU A 142 34.06 -10.80 27.63
C GLU A 142 34.13 -9.65 26.61
N ARG A 143 34.94 -9.79 25.56
CA ARG A 143 35.03 -8.75 24.51
C ARG A 143 33.73 -8.59 23.76
N MET A 144 33.06 -9.70 23.46
CA MET A 144 31.77 -9.74 22.78
C MET A 144 30.68 -9.12 23.66
N GLN A 145 30.62 -9.49 24.94
CA GLN A 145 29.71 -8.91 25.93
C GLN A 145 29.84 -7.39 25.98
N ARG A 146 31.07 -6.86 26.08
CA ARG A 146 31.30 -5.41 26.10
C ARG A 146 30.85 -4.70 24.82
N ARG A 147 30.87 -5.38 23.66
CA ARG A 147 30.33 -4.82 22.40
C ARG A 147 28.80 -4.83 22.44
N HIS A 148 28.21 -5.97 22.78
CA HIS A 148 26.76 -6.11 22.92
C HIS A 148 26.16 -5.16 23.95
N ASP A 149 26.86 -4.87 25.06
CA ASP A 149 26.46 -3.88 26.05
C ASP A 149 26.36 -2.47 25.45
N LYS A 150 27.34 -2.09 24.62
CA LYS A 150 27.34 -0.79 23.92
C LYS A 150 26.21 -0.72 22.90
N ASP A 151 26.01 -1.78 22.12
CA ASP A 151 24.96 -1.84 21.10
C ASP A 151 23.57 -1.79 21.75
N ARG A 152 23.37 -2.52 22.86
CA ARG A 152 22.13 -2.44 23.66
C ARG A 152 21.87 -1.04 24.19
N ALA A 153 22.90 -0.38 24.74
CA ALA A 153 22.75 0.98 25.24
C ALA A 153 22.34 1.93 24.12
N PHE A 154 23.00 1.84 22.97
CA PHE A 154 22.70 2.65 21.79
C PHE A 154 21.26 2.47 21.30
N HIS A 155 20.80 1.22 21.11
CA HIS A 155 19.44 0.98 20.62
C HIS A 155 18.36 1.31 21.66
N ARG A 156 18.63 1.11 22.96
CA ARG A 156 17.73 1.55 24.03
C ARG A 156 17.55 3.07 24.02
N GLU A 157 18.64 3.82 23.89
CA GLU A 157 18.60 5.27 23.80
C GLU A 157 17.86 5.73 22.53
N GLN A 158 18.11 5.08 21.40
CA GLN A 158 17.40 5.36 20.15
C GLN A 158 15.89 5.13 20.27
N ILE A 159 15.46 4.01 20.86
CA ILE A 159 14.04 3.70 21.08
C ILE A 159 13.41 4.73 22.05
N ALA A 160 14.12 5.09 23.12
CA ALA A 160 13.65 6.10 24.08
C ALA A 160 13.45 7.46 23.39
N ARG A 161 14.43 7.90 22.60
CA ARG A 161 14.35 9.15 21.84
C ARG A 161 13.16 9.17 20.89
N ILE A 162 12.94 8.09 20.15
CA ILE A 162 11.81 8.01 19.21
C ILE A 162 10.47 8.02 19.95
N ARG A 163 10.39 7.39 21.13
CA ARG A 163 9.18 7.46 21.98
C ARG A 163 8.90 8.90 22.41
N GLU A 164 9.91 9.61 22.90
CA GLU A 164 9.79 11.01 23.28
C GLU A 164 9.36 11.88 22.10
N ASP A 165 9.97 11.69 20.92
CA ASP A 165 9.60 12.41 19.69
C ASP A 165 8.12 12.15 19.30
N CYS A 166 7.65 10.91 19.42
CA CYS A 166 6.25 10.56 19.17
C CYS A 166 5.30 11.21 20.19
N GLU A 167 5.65 11.20 21.47
CA GLU A 167 4.85 11.83 22.53
C GLU A 167 4.77 13.35 22.37
N MET A 168 5.91 14.00 22.04
CA MET A 168 5.96 15.42 21.74
C MET A 168 5.10 15.77 20.51
N ALA A 169 5.18 14.97 19.45
CA ALA A 169 4.39 15.18 18.23
C ALA A 169 2.88 15.04 18.49
N LEU A 170 2.45 14.04 19.28
CA LEU A 170 1.05 13.89 19.69
C LEU A 170 0.57 15.06 20.54
N THR A 171 1.38 15.48 21.51
CA THR A 171 1.04 16.60 22.40
C THR A 171 0.90 17.90 21.61
N ALA A 172 1.83 18.19 20.70
CA ALA A 172 1.76 19.35 19.81
C ALA A 172 0.52 19.30 18.90
N ALA A 173 0.18 18.12 18.38
CA ALA A 173 -1.01 17.94 17.55
C ALA A 173 -2.31 18.13 18.36
N ALA A 174 -2.38 17.63 19.59
CA ALA A 174 -3.52 17.83 20.48
C ALA A 174 -3.68 19.31 20.87
N ALA A 175 -2.59 20.00 21.19
CA ALA A 175 -2.57 21.42 21.50
C ALA A 175 -3.07 22.28 20.33
N LYS A 176 -2.59 22.01 19.11
CA LYS A 176 -3.00 22.73 17.88
C LYS A 176 -4.51 22.64 17.63
N ASN A 177 -5.13 21.54 18.05
CA ASN A 177 -6.55 21.27 17.87
C ASN A 177 -7.41 21.67 19.09
N ASN A 178 -6.83 22.37 20.08
CA ASN A 178 -7.50 22.75 21.33
C ASN A 178 -8.10 21.57 22.12
N LEU A 179 -7.56 20.36 21.98
CA LEU A 179 -8.06 19.16 22.66
C LEU A 179 -7.49 18.99 24.08
N LEU A 180 -6.67 19.94 24.54
CA LEU A 180 -6.02 19.96 25.86
C LEU A 180 -6.56 21.06 26.79
N ARG A 181 -7.62 21.76 26.38
CA ARG A 181 -8.34 22.76 27.18
C ARG A 181 -9.70 22.20 27.59
#